data_AF-A0A9X3AF28-F1
#
_entry.id   AF-A0A9X3AF28-F1
#
_cell.length_a   1.000
_cell.length_b   1.000
_cell.length_c   1.000
_cell.angle_alpha   90.00
_cell.angle_beta   90.00
_cell.angle_gamma   90.00
#
_symmetry.space_group_name_H-M   'P 1'
#
loop_
_entity.id
_entity.type
_entity.pdbx_description
1 polymer ?
#
loop_
_entity_poly.entity_id
_entity_poly.type
_entity_poly.pdbx_seq_one_letter_code
_entity_poly.pdbx_strand_id
1 'polypeptide(L)'
;MSRTSLTDQLVDLRRVYTGENLSQAVPAIKAALSAFTADDRDRVVDALRGRAELPERLRGELLPEALSTPQRELESALLRVASDAAAHLQLRPPASMLRPAHALRAVEPFAVPRVHLADHALGPLLYELLPRLEETWVAGLAGLRVRKHPRAVELHVLDDPDARIVLAGVDAAAWDTAMKYVHRLLADRGLTSVFVEGDLTEPERAHLAEHGRTPGPAGLGSSLLRRVHLFADAPWLRSWSQGAQWWLEWPAGLGLVRVADRLSHGVFGLPGAVEAPASAGGLGLSVGADLLFLREVEGPDPANEEALASFEWPDGVTGWAAIM
;
A
#
# COMPACT_ATOMS: atom_id res chain seq x y z
N MET A 1 -15.53 -23.72 -23.76
CA MET A 1 -14.84 -22.61 -23.10
C MET A 1 -13.89 -21.99 -24.10
N SER A 2 -14.14 -20.76 -24.56
CA SER A 2 -13.23 -20.07 -25.48
C SER A 2 -11.86 -19.94 -24.82
N ARG A 3 -10.79 -20.29 -25.54
CA ARG A 3 -9.42 -20.04 -25.09
C ARG A 3 -9.24 -18.52 -24.98
N THR A 4 -9.36 -17.97 -23.77
CA THR A 4 -9.04 -16.58 -23.48
C THR A 4 -7.60 -16.31 -23.89
N SER A 5 -7.33 -15.21 -24.60
CA SER A 5 -5.96 -14.94 -25.09
C SER A 5 -4.99 -14.79 -23.90
N LEU A 6 -3.70 -15.08 -24.11
CA LEU A 6 -2.68 -14.88 -23.06
C LEU A 6 -2.69 -13.44 -22.54
N THR A 7 -2.88 -12.47 -23.42
CA THR A 7 -2.98 -11.05 -23.07
C THR A 7 -4.16 -10.79 -22.14
N ASP A 8 -5.35 -11.30 -22.45
CA ASP A 8 -6.54 -11.09 -21.62
C ASP A 8 -6.37 -11.73 -20.23
N GLN A 9 -5.80 -12.95 -20.16
CA GLN A 9 -5.51 -13.61 -18.89
C GLN A 9 -4.55 -12.81 -18.01
N LEU A 10 -3.47 -12.28 -18.60
CA LEU A 10 -2.49 -11.46 -17.88
C LEU A 10 -3.04 -10.10 -17.48
N VAL A 11 -3.88 -9.49 -18.31
CA VAL A 11 -4.56 -8.22 -17.99
C VAL A 11 -5.49 -8.43 -16.80
N ASP A 12 -6.35 -9.44 -16.84
CA ASP A 12 -7.27 -9.73 -15.73
C ASP A 12 -6.51 -10.04 -14.45
N LEU A 13 -5.45 -10.84 -14.54
CA LEU A 13 -4.63 -11.18 -13.38
C LEU A 13 -3.93 -9.94 -12.81
N ARG A 14 -3.31 -9.10 -13.64
CA ARG A 14 -2.66 -7.86 -13.17
C ARG A 14 -3.65 -6.97 -12.42
N ARG A 15 -4.84 -6.74 -12.97
CA ARG A 15 -5.88 -5.92 -12.34
C ARG A 15 -6.29 -6.43 -10.96
N VAL A 16 -6.37 -7.75 -10.78
CA VAL A 16 -6.67 -8.36 -9.47
C VAL A 16 -5.61 -8.02 -8.41
N TYR A 17 -4.33 -7.92 -8.80
CA TYR A 17 -3.24 -7.64 -7.85
C TYR A 17 -3.04 -6.15 -7.63
N THR A 18 -3.19 -5.34 -8.67
CA THR A 18 -2.79 -3.93 -8.68
C THR A 18 -3.96 -2.96 -8.55
N GLY A 19 -5.19 -3.38 -8.83
CA GLY A 19 -6.37 -2.50 -8.88
C GLY A 19 -6.42 -1.62 -10.13
N GLU A 20 -5.51 -1.80 -11.08
CA GLU A 20 -5.51 -1.08 -12.34
C GLU A 20 -6.84 -1.28 -13.11
N ASN A 21 -7.24 -0.25 -13.85
CA ASN A 21 -8.32 -0.37 -14.83
C ASN A 21 -7.78 -0.90 -16.18
N LEU A 22 -8.66 -1.19 -17.13
CA LEU A 22 -8.27 -1.71 -18.44
C LEU A 22 -7.35 -0.75 -19.23
N SER A 23 -7.57 0.56 -19.13
CA SER A 23 -6.75 1.56 -19.83
C SER A 23 -5.32 1.64 -19.30
N GLN A 24 -5.08 1.15 -18.07
CA GLN A 24 -3.76 1.06 -17.45
C GLN A 24 -3.12 -0.32 -17.70
N ALA A 25 -3.85 -1.40 -17.40
CA ALA A 25 -3.31 -2.76 -17.44
C ALA A 25 -3.04 -3.26 -18.87
N VAL A 26 -3.91 -2.95 -19.84
CA VAL A 26 -3.75 -3.41 -21.25
C VAL A 26 -2.44 -2.91 -21.87
N PRO A 27 -2.11 -1.60 -21.88
CA PRO A 27 -0.85 -1.15 -22.45
C PRO A 27 0.37 -1.68 -21.69
N ALA A 28 0.30 -1.81 -20.36
CA ALA A 28 1.40 -2.38 -19.56
C ALA A 28 1.71 -3.84 -19.94
N ILE A 29 0.69 -4.69 -20.02
CA ILE A 29 0.87 -6.10 -20.43
C ILE A 29 1.32 -6.21 -21.89
N LYS A 30 0.78 -5.39 -22.79
CA LYS A 30 1.22 -5.38 -24.19
C LYS A 30 2.69 -4.98 -24.33
N ALA A 31 3.15 -3.99 -23.55
CA ALA A 31 4.55 -3.58 -23.53
C ALA A 31 5.44 -4.74 -23.06
N ALA A 32 5.12 -5.39 -21.93
CA ALA A 32 5.87 -6.54 -21.42
C ALA A 32 5.91 -7.69 -22.45
N LEU A 33 4.76 -8.09 -23.01
CA LEU A 33 4.69 -9.17 -24.01
C LEU A 33 5.41 -8.84 -25.32
N SER A 34 5.59 -7.55 -25.65
CA SER A 34 6.35 -7.14 -26.84
C SER A 34 7.85 -7.40 -26.69
N ALA A 35 8.37 -7.43 -25.45
CA ALA A 35 9.75 -7.78 -25.15
C ALA A 35 9.99 -9.30 -25.04
N PHE A 36 8.92 -10.11 -25.05
CA PHE A 36 9.01 -11.56 -24.86
C PHE A 36 9.17 -12.31 -26.17
N THR A 37 10.10 -13.26 -26.19
CA THR A 37 10.23 -14.26 -27.25
C THR A 37 9.07 -15.26 -27.22
N ALA A 38 8.98 -16.15 -28.22
CA ALA A 38 8.00 -17.23 -28.21
C ALA A 38 8.19 -18.17 -27.01
N ASP A 39 9.43 -18.55 -26.71
CA ASP A 39 9.79 -19.39 -25.54
C ASP A 39 9.41 -18.70 -24.22
N ASP A 40 9.64 -17.39 -24.11
CA ASP A 40 9.23 -16.63 -22.92
C ASP A 40 7.71 -16.69 -22.71
N ARG A 41 6.93 -16.58 -23.79
CA ARG A 41 5.45 -16.66 -23.71
C ARG A 41 4.98 -18.06 -23.33
N ASP A 42 5.61 -19.10 -23.83
CA ASP A 42 5.29 -20.49 -23.45
C ASP A 42 5.56 -20.74 -21.96
N ARG A 43 6.68 -20.22 -21.44
CA ARG A 43 6.98 -20.26 -19.98
C ARG A 43 5.93 -19.53 -19.15
N VAL A 44 5.44 -18.37 -19.62
CA VAL A 44 4.34 -17.66 -18.94
C VAL A 44 3.06 -18.50 -18.95
N VAL A 45 2.73 -19.16 -20.06
CA VAL A 45 1.56 -20.04 -20.15
C VAL A 45 1.69 -21.23 -19.19
N ASP A 46 2.88 -21.84 -19.09
CA ASP A 46 3.11 -22.93 -18.15
C ASP A 46 3.05 -22.47 -16.69
N ALA A 47 3.57 -21.28 -16.38
CA ALA A 47 3.44 -20.67 -15.05
C ALA A 47 1.99 -20.35 -14.69
N LEU A 48 1.19 -19.81 -15.61
CA LEU A 48 -0.25 -19.59 -15.42
C LEU A 48 -1.03 -20.88 -15.16
N ARG A 49 -0.52 -22.02 -15.65
CA ARG A 49 -1.09 -23.35 -15.41
C ARG A 49 -0.53 -24.05 -14.16
N GLY A 50 0.35 -23.39 -13.41
CA GLY A 50 1.01 -23.96 -12.23
C GLY A 50 1.97 -25.09 -12.56
N ARG A 51 2.50 -25.15 -13.79
CA ARG A 51 3.40 -26.23 -14.24
C ARG A 51 4.88 -25.91 -14.06
N ALA A 52 5.23 -24.63 -13.93
CA ALA A 52 6.60 -24.16 -13.77
C ALA A 52 6.64 -22.82 -13.04
N GLU A 53 7.76 -22.51 -12.42
CA GLU A 53 8.03 -21.16 -11.93
C GLU A 53 8.47 -20.25 -13.08
N LEU A 54 7.97 -19.01 -13.05
CA LEU A 54 8.39 -18.01 -14.03
C LEU A 54 9.78 -17.45 -13.64
N PRO A 55 10.75 -17.39 -14.57
CA PRO A 55 12.04 -16.75 -14.32
C PRO A 55 11.88 -15.30 -13.84
N GLU A 56 12.75 -14.87 -12.92
CA GLU A 56 12.69 -13.54 -12.28
C GLU A 56 12.64 -12.40 -13.30
N ARG A 57 13.45 -12.47 -14.35
CA ARG A 57 13.43 -11.49 -15.46
C ARG A 57 12.02 -11.31 -16.02
N LEU A 58 11.34 -12.41 -16.39
CA LEU A 58 10.01 -12.35 -16.99
C LEU A 58 8.95 -11.89 -15.99
N ARG A 59 9.09 -12.29 -14.72
CA ARG A 59 8.23 -11.82 -13.63
C ARG A 59 8.35 -10.31 -13.45
N GLY A 60 9.58 -9.79 -13.38
CA GLY A 60 9.85 -8.37 -13.23
C GLY A 60 9.35 -7.51 -14.39
N GLU A 61 9.28 -8.05 -15.61
CA GLU A 61 8.67 -7.35 -16.75
C GLU A 61 7.13 -7.25 -16.63
N LEU A 62 6.47 -8.25 -16.01
CA LEU A 62 5.02 -8.27 -15.82
C LEU A 62 4.57 -7.46 -14.59
N LEU A 63 5.34 -7.54 -13.51
CA LEU A 63 5.12 -6.84 -12.25
C LEU A 63 6.48 -6.47 -11.63
N PRO A 64 7.06 -5.31 -11.99
CA PRO A 64 8.34 -4.86 -11.46
C PRO A 64 8.36 -4.80 -9.94
N GLU A 65 9.51 -5.08 -9.33
CA GLU A 65 9.79 -4.83 -7.91
C GLU A 65 10.66 -3.58 -7.74
N ALA A 66 10.67 -3.01 -6.53
CA ALA A 66 11.59 -1.92 -6.20
C ALA A 66 13.04 -2.44 -6.15
N LEU A 67 13.96 -1.72 -6.81
CA LEU A 67 15.35 -2.15 -6.94
C LEU A 67 16.25 -1.59 -5.83
N SER A 68 16.03 -0.35 -5.39
CA SER A 68 16.84 0.29 -4.34
C SER A 68 16.24 0.09 -2.95
N THR A 69 17.10 0.05 -1.93
CA THR A 69 16.67 0.00 -0.52
C THR A 69 15.81 1.21 -0.15
N PRO A 70 16.16 2.46 -0.49
CA PRO A 70 15.33 3.63 -0.14
C PRO A 70 13.94 3.58 -0.80
N GLN A 71 13.83 3.09 -2.04
CA GLN A 71 12.52 2.90 -2.68
C GLN A 71 11.69 1.83 -1.96
N ARG A 72 12.31 0.70 -1.57
CA ARG A 72 11.62 -0.35 -0.81
C ARG A 72 11.12 0.16 0.54
N GLU A 73 11.94 0.93 1.24
CA GLU A 73 11.57 1.56 2.50
C GLU A 73 10.40 2.53 2.33
N LEU A 74 10.44 3.38 1.30
CA LEU A 74 9.38 4.35 1.00
C LEU A 74 8.05 3.65 0.67
N GLU A 75 8.07 2.62 -0.19
CA GLU A 75 6.88 1.83 -0.53
C GLU A 75 6.32 1.07 0.68
N SER A 76 7.19 0.47 1.48
CA SER A 76 6.81 -0.26 2.68
C SER A 76 6.24 0.67 3.76
N ALA A 77 6.81 1.86 3.95
CA ALA A 77 6.25 2.90 4.81
C ALA A 77 4.87 3.36 4.31
N LEU A 78 4.69 3.51 3.00
CA LEU A 78 3.40 3.87 2.42
C LEU A 78 2.33 2.79 2.66
N LEU A 79 2.68 1.51 2.55
CA LEU A 79 1.74 0.41 2.88
C LEU A 79 1.28 0.49 4.35
N ARG A 80 2.22 0.69 5.28
CA ARG A 80 1.91 0.84 6.70
C ARG A 80 0.99 2.04 6.95
N VAL A 81 1.38 3.21 6.45
CA VAL A 81 0.61 4.45 6.61
C VAL A 81 -0.76 4.35 5.96
N ALA A 82 -0.88 3.70 4.80
CA ALA A 82 -2.17 3.46 4.17
C ALA A 82 -3.10 2.58 5.02
N SER A 83 -2.54 1.60 5.73
CA SER A 83 -3.29 0.77 6.70
C SER A 83 -3.69 1.58 7.93
N ASP A 84 -2.81 2.44 8.45
CA ASP A 84 -3.10 3.32 9.59
C ASP A 84 -4.20 4.36 9.24
N ALA A 85 -4.15 4.89 8.01
CA ALA A 85 -5.15 5.82 7.47
C ALA A 85 -6.56 5.21 7.40
N ALA A 86 -6.68 3.88 7.33
CA ALA A 86 -7.98 3.20 7.29
C ALA A 86 -8.82 3.48 8.54
N ALA A 87 -8.18 3.60 9.72
CA ALA A 87 -8.89 3.92 10.96
C ALA A 87 -9.63 5.26 10.86
N HIS A 88 -9.04 6.27 10.23
CA HIS A 88 -9.68 7.58 10.02
C HIS A 88 -10.81 7.53 9.00
N LEU A 89 -10.67 6.68 7.97
CA LEU A 89 -11.66 6.50 6.91
C LEU A 89 -12.91 5.77 7.39
N GLN A 90 -12.76 4.84 8.33
CA GLN A 90 -13.89 4.19 9.01
C GLN A 90 -14.75 5.20 9.79
N LEU A 91 -14.11 6.24 10.33
CA LEU A 91 -14.77 7.30 11.08
C LEU A 91 -15.37 8.42 10.21
N ARG A 92 -15.23 8.34 8.88
CA ARG A 92 -15.85 9.30 7.95
C ARG A 92 -17.38 9.18 8.06
N PRO A 93 -18.12 10.27 8.36
CA PRO A 93 -19.57 10.24 8.46
C PRO A 93 -20.29 9.80 7.16
N PRO A 94 -21.31 8.93 7.23
CA PRO A 94 -21.64 8.11 8.40
C PRO A 94 -20.53 7.08 8.64
N ALA A 95 -20.07 6.99 9.89
CA ALA A 95 -19.01 6.08 10.30
C ALA A 95 -19.46 4.62 10.10
N SER A 96 -18.54 3.76 9.67
CA SER A 96 -18.82 2.36 9.34
C SER A 96 -17.56 1.51 9.44
N MET A 97 -17.67 0.35 10.07
CA MET A 97 -16.62 -0.67 10.11
C MET A 97 -16.80 -1.72 9.02
N LEU A 98 -18.00 -1.84 8.44
CA LEU A 98 -18.30 -2.72 7.31
C LEU A 98 -17.91 -2.12 5.96
N ARG A 99 -17.94 -0.79 5.81
CA ARG A 99 -17.56 -0.12 4.57
C ARG A 99 -16.04 -0.27 4.34
N PRO A 100 -15.60 -0.71 3.15
CA PRO A 100 -14.18 -0.72 2.80
C PRO A 100 -13.54 0.66 3.01
N ALA A 101 -12.51 0.70 3.86
CA ALA A 101 -11.85 1.90 4.31
C ALA A 101 -10.38 1.95 3.85
N HIS A 102 -10.11 1.54 2.61
CA HIS A 102 -8.75 1.52 2.07
C HIS A 102 -8.31 2.91 1.62
N ALA A 103 -7.10 3.32 1.98
CA ALA A 103 -6.52 4.55 1.46
C ALA A 103 -6.13 4.42 -0.03
N LEU A 104 -5.74 3.21 -0.45
CA LEU A 104 -5.24 2.94 -1.80
C LEU A 104 -6.31 2.20 -2.59
N ARG A 105 -6.67 2.76 -3.75
CA ARG A 105 -7.56 2.11 -4.72
C ARG A 105 -6.79 1.21 -5.67
N ALA A 106 -5.65 1.71 -6.16
CA ALA A 106 -4.80 1.00 -7.12
C ALA A 106 -3.34 1.45 -7.01
N VAL A 107 -2.42 0.60 -7.44
CA VAL A 107 -0.98 0.87 -7.54
C VAL A 107 -0.52 0.44 -8.93
N GLU A 108 -0.07 1.35 -9.78
CA GLU A 108 0.61 1.03 -11.04
C GLU A 108 2.10 0.75 -10.74
N PRO A 109 2.56 -0.50 -10.84
CA PRO A 109 3.89 -0.96 -10.40
C PRO A 109 4.96 -0.67 -11.46
N PHE A 110 5.27 0.60 -11.72
CA PHE A 110 6.45 0.96 -12.52
C PHE A 110 7.72 0.98 -11.65
N ALA A 111 8.85 1.35 -12.25
CA ALA A 111 10.06 1.69 -11.48
C ALA A 111 9.78 2.80 -10.46
N VAL A 112 8.99 3.80 -10.87
CA VAL A 112 8.38 4.80 -10.00
C VAL A 112 6.89 4.50 -9.90
N PRO A 113 6.40 3.88 -8.81
CA PRO A 113 5.02 3.48 -8.72
C PRO A 113 4.09 4.69 -8.73
N ARG A 114 2.94 4.52 -9.39
CA ARG A 114 1.85 5.51 -9.36
C ARG A 114 0.73 4.97 -8.50
N VAL A 115 0.40 5.70 -7.45
CA VAL A 115 -0.59 5.30 -6.46
C VAL A 115 -1.85 6.11 -6.68
N HIS A 116 -2.97 5.41 -6.76
CA HIS A 116 -4.31 5.99 -6.89
C HIS A 116 -5.01 5.86 -5.56
N LEU A 117 -5.38 6.99 -5.00
CA LEU A 117 -6.06 7.03 -3.71
C LEU A 117 -7.54 6.73 -3.87
N ALA A 118 -8.13 6.14 -2.84
CA ALA A 118 -9.58 6.11 -2.70
C ALA A 118 -10.11 7.51 -2.41
N ASP A 119 -11.40 7.72 -2.63
CA ASP A 119 -12.04 8.99 -2.35
C ASP A 119 -11.86 9.36 -0.87
N HIS A 120 -11.54 10.63 -0.62
CA HIS A 120 -11.29 11.18 0.71
C HIS A 120 -10.07 10.64 1.47
N ALA A 121 -9.28 9.72 0.89
CA ALA A 121 -8.12 9.13 1.57
C ALA A 121 -6.92 10.08 1.71
N LEU A 122 -6.83 11.13 0.90
CA LEU A 122 -5.64 11.99 0.89
C LEU A 122 -5.40 12.68 2.24
N GLY A 123 -6.43 13.22 2.90
CA GLY A 123 -6.28 13.86 4.22
C GLY A 123 -5.71 12.91 5.29
N PRO A 124 -6.39 11.78 5.57
CA PRO A 124 -5.89 10.74 6.46
C PRO A 124 -4.49 10.25 6.12
N LEU A 125 -4.19 10.00 4.84
CA LEU A 125 -2.88 9.56 4.41
C LEU A 125 -1.80 10.60 4.71
N LEU A 126 -2.05 11.88 4.40
CA LEU A 126 -1.09 12.96 4.66
C LEU A 126 -0.86 13.18 6.16
N TYR A 127 -1.89 13.01 7.00
CA TYR A 127 -1.76 13.12 8.45
C TYR A 127 -0.78 12.09 9.04
N GLU A 128 -0.84 10.85 8.54
CA GLU A 128 0.04 9.76 8.98
C GLU A 128 1.43 9.81 8.29
N LEU A 129 1.52 10.41 7.10
CA LEU A 129 2.71 10.34 6.25
C LEU A 129 3.67 11.52 6.41
N LEU A 130 3.15 12.75 6.47
CA LEU A 130 3.99 13.95 6.37
C LEU A 130 4.87 14.11 7.61
N PRO A 131 6.18 14.34 7.44
CA PRO A 131 7.09 14.47 8.56
C PRO A 131 6.80 15.74 9.35
N ARG A 132 6.69 15.60 10.66
CA ARG A 132 6.56 16.71 11.62
C ARG A 132 7.47 16.47 12.83
N LEU A 133 8.00 17.55 13.37
CA LEU A 133 8.82 17.50 14.58
C LEU A 133 7.94 17.61 15.80
N GLU A 134 7.96 16.61 16.67
CA GLU A 134 7.27 16.63 17.96
C GLU A 134 8.32 16.57 19.07
N GLU A 135 8.62 17.70 19.72
CA GLU A 135 9.61 17.90 20.81
C GLU A 135 10.92 17.08 20.71
N THR A 136 10.87 15.77 20.97
CA THR A 136 11.99 14.82 21.00
C THR A 136 11.98 13.75 19.90
N TRP A 137 10.98 13.71 19.02
CA TRP A 137 10.83 12.68 18.00
C TRP A 137 10.25 13.21 16.68
N VAL A 138 10.32 12.38 15.63
CA VAL A 138 9.79 12.68 14.30
C VAL A 138 8.54 11.86 14.07
N ALA A 139 7.39 12.51 13.93
CA ALA A 139 6.17 11.85 13.46
C ALA A 139 6.11 11.86 11.94
N GLY A 140 5.37 10.91 11.36
CA GLY A 140 5.35 10.69 9.92
C GLY A 140 6.61 9.97 9.42
N LEU A 141 6.91 10.12 8.14
CA LEU A 141 8.07 9.47 7.50
C LEU A 141 9.28 10.41 7.44
N ALA A 142 10.30 10.13 8.24
CA ALA A 142 11.52 10.92 8.29
C ALA A 142 12.22 11.01 6.91
N GLY A 143 12.62 12.23 6.53
CA GLY A 143 13.30 12.51 5.26
C GLY A 143 12.41 12.49 4.02
N LEU A 144 11.10 12.30 4.18
CA LEU A 144 10.12 12.45 3.10
C LEU A 144 9.93 13.93 2.74
N ARG A 145 9.85 14.23 1.45
CA ARG A 145 9.48 15.54 0.93
C ARG A 145 8.45 15.41 -0.19
N VAL A 146 7.80 16.53 -0.44
CA VAL A 146 6.66 16.62 -1.36
C VAL A 146 7.01 17.59 -2.48
N ARG A 147 6.81 17.15 -3.72
CA ARG A 147 6.84 18.00 -4.91
C ARG A 147 5.46 17.99 -5.57
N LYS A 148 4.86 19.17 -5.71
CA LYS A 148 3.53 19.32 -6.32
C LYS A 148 3.65 19.50 -7.83
N HIS A 149 2.80 18.80 -8.58
CA HIS A 149 2.61 18.96 -10.01
C HIS A 149 1.14 19.35 -10.29
N PRO A 150 0.79 19.81 -11.50
CA PRO A 150 -0.58 20.26 -11.79
C PRO A 150 -1.69 19.23 -11.53
N ARG A 151 -1.41 17.93 -11.63
CA ARG A 151 -2.39 16.84 -11.47
C ARG A 151 -1.84 15.63 -10.70
N ALA A 152 -0.73 15.83 -9.99
CA ALA A 152 -0.11 14.78 -9.22
C ALA A 152 0.74 15.38 -8.10
N VAL A 153 1.03 14.56 -7.11
CA VAL A 153 2.00 14.90 -6.08
C VAL A 153 3.06 13.81 -6.05
N GLU A 154 4.33 14.21 -6.12
CA GLU A 154 5.48 13.34 -5.97
C GLU A 154 5.94 13.34 -4.51
N LEU A 155 6.00 12.16 -3.94
CA LEU A 155 6.60 11.85 -2.65
C LEU A 155 8.02 11.33 -2.92
N HIS A 156 9.04 11.91 -2.32
CA HIS A 156 10.43 11.47 -2.52
C HIS A 156 11.22 11.57 -1.22
N VAL A 157 12.26 10.74 -1.07
CA VAL A 157 13.19 10.84 0.05
C VAL A 157 14.44 11.62 -0.37
N LEU A 158 15.03 12.38 0.56
CA LEU A 158 16.11 13.33 0.22
C LEU A 158 17.49 12.70 -0.07
N ASP A 159 17.75 11.52 0.46
CA ASP A 159 19.03 10.81 0.33
C ASP A 159 19.13 9.94 -0.93
N ASP A 160 18.03 9.72 -1.64
CA ASP A 160 17.97 8.99 -2.91
C ASP A 160 16.96 9.66 -3.87
N PRO A 161 17.42 10.37 -4.92
CA PRO A 161 16.53 11.07 -5.85
C PRO A 161 15.70 10.13 -6.73
N ASP A 162 16.07 8.85 -6.83
CA ASP A 162 15.33 7.85 -7.58
C ASP A 162 14.24 7.19 -6.73
N ALA A 163 14.31 7.33 -5.40
CA ALA A 163 13.33 6.81 -4.46
C ALA A 163 12.12 7.76 -4.32
N ARG A 164 11.08 7.48 -5.11
CA ARG A 164 9.88 8.32 -5.21
C ARG A 164 8.60 7.53 -5.56
N ILE A 165 7.47 8.11 -5.20
CA ILE A 165 6.12 7.61 -5.47
C ILE A 165 5.27 8.77 -5.99
N VAL A 166 4.44 8.52 -7.00
CA VAL A 166 3.52 9.53 -7.53
C VAL A 166 2.11 9.25 -7.06
N LEU A 167 1.52 10.19 -6.31
CA LEU A 167 0.09 10.23 -6.01
C LEU A 167 -0.64 10.79 -7.24
N ALA A 168 -1.27 9.90 -8.01
CA ALA A 168 -1.92 10.24 -9.26
C ALA A 168 -3.29 10.90 -9.01
N GLY A 169 -3.61 11.94 -9.80
CA GLY A 169 -4.90 12.62 -9.74
C GLY A 169 -5.04 13.62 -8.58
N VAL A 170 -3.97 13.89 -7.84
CA VAL A 170 -3.95 14.90 -6.78
C VAL A 170 -3.56 16.25 -7.37
N ASP A 171 -4.53 17.12 -7.59
CA ASP A 171 -4.30 18.51 -7.97
C ASP A 171 -4.19 19.44 -6.74
N ALA A 172 -4.00 20.74 -7.00
CA ALA A 172 -3.87 21.73 -5.93
C ALA A 172 -5.12 21.83 -5.04
N ALA A 173 -6.32 21.70 -5.62
CA ALA A 173 -7.56 21.81 -4.85
C ALA A 173 -7.77 20.59 -3.94
N ALA A 174 -7.46 19.39 -4.45
CA ALA A 174 -7.47 18.16 -3.66
C ALA A 174 -6.45 18.24 -2.52
N TRP A 175 -5.24 18.75 -2.81
CA TRP A 175 -4.20 18.96 -1.80
C TRP A 175 -4.66 19.92 -0.70
N ASP A 176 -5.17 21.09 -1.07
CA ASP A 176 -5.58 22.12 -0.10
C ASP A 176 -6.73 21.62 0.77
N THR A 177 -7.68 20.87 0.19
CA THR A 177 -8.76 20.22 0.92
C THR A 177 -8.20 19.19 1.92
N ALA A 178 -7.29 18.33 1.49
CA ALA A 178 -6.68 17.36 2.37
C ALA A 178 -5.88 18.01 3.51
N MET A 179 -5.16 19.10 3.24
CA MET A 179 -4.44 19.82 4.30
C MET A 179 -5.38 20.46 5.32
N LYS A 180 -6.58 20.92 4.94
CA LYS A 180 -7.59 21.39 5.91
C LYS A 180 -7.98 20.28 6.90
N TYR A 181 -8.18 19.06 6.40
CA TYR A 181 -8.41 17.88 7.27
C TYR A 181 -7.25 17.70 8.25
N VAL A 182 -6.01 17.72 7.75
CA VAL A 182 -4.81 17.49 8.57
C VAL A 182 -4.65 18.59 9.63
N HIS A 183 -4.74 19.86 9.23
CA HIS A 183 -4.61 20.99 10.14
C HIS A 183 -5.69 21.01 11.22
N ARG A 184 -6.94 20.67 10.88
CA ARG A 184 -8.02 20.55 11.87
C ARG A 184 -7.73 19.45 12.87
N LEU A 185 -7.37 18.26 12.40
CA LEU A 185 -7.10 17.11 13.26
C LEU A 185 -5.92 17.38 14.21
N LEU A 186 -4.86 18.03 13.73
CA LEU A 186 -3.72 18.42 14.57
C LEU A 186 -4.11 19.47 15.61
N ALA A 187 -4.85 20.50 15.20
CA ALA A 187 -5.30 21.56 16.10
C ALA A 187 -6.17 21.01 17.24
N ASP A 188 -7.13 20.15 16.91
CA ASP A 188 -8.03 19.55 17.91
C ASP A 188 -7.29 18.61 18.88
N ARG A 189 -6.14 18.04 18.47
CA ARG A 189 -5.25 17.24 19.33
C ARG A 189 -4.21 18.07 20.09
N GLY A 190 -4.17 19.39 19.89
CA GLY A 190 -3.12 20.25 20.46
C GLY A 190 -1.72 19.96 19.90
N LEU A 191 -1.63 19.38 18.70
CA LEU A 191 -0.36 19.02 18.06
C LEU A 191 0.10 20.14 17.12
N THR A 192 1.42 20.22 16.91
CA THR A 192 2.02 21.15 15.95
C THR A 192 1.61 20.81 14.52
N SER A 193 1.36 21.84 13.72
CA SER A 193 1.06 21.73 12.29
C SER A 193 2.19 22.28 11.39
N VAL A 194 3.40 22.33 11.94
CA VAL A 194 4.62 22.66 11.20
C VAL A 194 5.23 21.37 10.63
N PHE A 195 5.10 21.21 9.32
CA PHE A 195 5.71 20.10 8.60
C PHE A 195 7.16 20.43 8.27
N VAL A 196 7.99 19.38 8.18
CA VAL A 196 9.39 19.55 7.83
C VAL A 196 9.53 19.84 6.33
N GLU A 197 10.24 20.91 6.02
CA GLU A 197 10.59 21.33 4.66
C GLU A 197 12.12 21.50 4.53
N GLY A 198 12.63 21.51 3.29
CA GLY A 198 14.07 21.70 3.03
C GLY A 198 14.90 20.47 3.36
N ASP A 199 16.15 20.69 3.81
CA ASP A 199 17.11 19.61 4.10
C ASP A 199 16.71 18.75 5.30
N LEU A 200 17.45 17.65 5.54
CA LEU A 200 17.27 16.82 6.73
C LEU A 200 17.57 17.61 8.00
N THR A 201 16.61 17.62 8.92
CA THR A 201 16.78 18.17 10.27
C THR A 201 17.60 17.23 11.15
N GLU A 202 18.12 17.73 12.27
CA GLU A 202 18.88 16.89 13.20
C GLU A 202 18.05 15.74 13.79
N PRO A 203 16.78 15.94 14.21
CA PRO A 203 15.93 14.85 14.65
C PRO A 203 15.66 13.79 13.56
N GLU A 204 15.50 14.20 12.30
CA GLU A 204 15.36 13.25 11.19
C GLU A 204 16.63 12.44 10.99
N ARG A 205 17.82 13.07 11.03
CA ARG A 205 19.10 12.35 10.93
C ARG A 205 19.27 11.33 12.06
N ALA A 206 18.99 11.73 13.29
CA ALA A 206 19.06 10.85 14.45
C ALA A 206 18.07 9.67 14.30
N HIS A 207 16.82 9.94 13.92
CA HIS A 207 15.81 8.90 13.71
C HIS A 207 16.24 7.89 12.64
N LEU A 208 16.66 8.38 11.47
CA LEU A 208 17.09 7.52 10.36
C LEU A 208 18.31 6.67 10.72
N ALA A 209 19.27 7.23 11.47
CA ALA A 209 20.46 6.51 11.90
C ALA A 209 20.15 5.38 12.90
N GLU A 210 19.15 5.55 13.76
CA GLU A 210 18.78 4.58 14.79
C GLU A 210 17.76 3.54 14.29
N HIS A 211 16.77 3.97 13.52
CA HIS A 211 15.58 3.16 13.18
C HIS A 211 15.41 2.88 11.68
N GLY A 212 16.17 3.56 10.81
CA GLY A 212 15.86 3.62 9.38
C GLY A 212 14.54 4.37 9.12
N ARG A 213 13.94 4.15 7.95
CA ARG A 213 12.64 4.74 7.58
C ARG A 213 11.43 3.91 7.94
N THR A 214 11.60 2.60 7.82
CA THR A 214 10.53 1.64 8.01
C THR A 214 11.11 0.43 8.72
N PRO A 215 10.44 -0.07 9.76
CA PRO A 215 10.88 -1.28 10.43
C PRO A 215 10.69 -2.52 9.54
N GLY A 216 11.53 -3.54 9.77
CA GLY A 216 11.43 -4.87 9.16
C GLY A 216 11.86 -4.98 7.70
N PRO A 217 11.55 -6.09 7.02
CA PRO A 217 12.06 -6.33 5.68
C PRO A 217 11.30 -5.47 4.66
N ALA A 218 11.88 -4.31 4.37
CA ALA A 218 11.31 -3.31 3.47
C ALA A 218 10.99 -3.86 2.07
N GLY A 219 11.79 -4.83 1.59
CA GLY A 219 11.52 -5.49 0.31
C GLY A 219 10.18 -6.24 0.28
N LEU A 220 9.82 -6.90 1.38
CA LEU A 220 8.54 -7.61 1.51
C LEU A 220 7.37 -6.62 1.58
N GLY A 221 7.47 -5.58 2.40
CA GLY A 221 6.46 -4.52 2.48
C GLY A 221 6.23 -3.80 1.15
N SER A 222 7.31 -3.50 0.42
CA SER A 222 7.24 -2.94 -0.95
C SER A 222 6.56 -3.89 -1.93
N SER A 223 6.93 -5.18 -1.91
CA SER A 223 6.28 -6.20 -2.75
C SER A 223 4.78 -6.30 -2.46
N LEU A 224 4.39 -6.18 -1.18
CA LEU A 224 2.99 -6.20 -0.75
C LEU A 224 2.22 -4.96 -1.19
N LEU A 225 2.82 -3.76 -1.13
CA LEU A 225 2.19 -2.52 -1.63
C LEU A 225 1.75 -2.68 -3.08
N ARG A 226 2.63 -3.24 -3.93
CA ARG A 226 2.37 -3.47 -5.36
C ARG A 226 1.25 -4.49 -5.63
N ARG A 227 0.80 -5.21 -4.59
CA ARG A 227 -0.22 -6.25 -4.61
C ARG A 227 -1.39 -5.94 -3.65
N VAL A 228 -1.49 -4.70 -3.17
CA VAL A 228 -2.44 -4.33 -2.11
C VAL A 228 -3.91 -4.54 -2.51
N HIS A 229 -4.21 -4.57 -3.81
CA HIS A 229 -5.59 -4.76 -4.29
C HIS A 229 -6.13 -6.17 -4.03
N LEU A 230 -5.27 -7.14 -3.70
CA LEU A 230 -5.71 -8.45 -3.20
C LEU A 230 -6.60 -8.34 -1.95
N PHE A 231 -6.52 -7.21 -1.23
CA PHE A 231 -7.26 -6.95 0.01
C PHE A 231 -8.41 -5.96 -0.18
N ALA A 232 -8.69 -5.49 -1.40
CA ALA A 232 -9.65 -4.41 -1.65
C ALA A 232 -11.08 -4.72 -1.20
N ASP A 233 -11.46 -6.01 -1.21
CA ASP A 233 -12.78 -6.47 -0.78
C ASP A 233 -12.90 -6.62 0.75
N ALA A 234 -11.81 -6.55 1.51
CA ALA A 234 -11.89 -6.53 2.97
C ALA A 234 -12.38 -5.17 3.47
N PRO A 235 -13.12 -5.09 4.59
CA PRO A 235 -13.50 -3.80 5.17
C PRO A 235 -12.29 -2.94 5.58
N TRP A 236 -11.22 -3.57 6.04
CA TRP A 236 -9.96 -2.91 6.39
C TRP A 236 -8.78 -3.88 6.27
N LEU A 237 -7.58 -3.31 6.19
CA LEU A 237 -6.31 -4.02 6.25
C LEU A 237 -5.44 -3.36 7.32
N ARG A 238 -4.83 -4.17 8.18
CA ARG A 238 -3.76 -3.74 9.10
C ARG A 238 -2.46 -4.38 8.65
N SER A 239 -1.39 -3.59 8.71
CA SER A 239 -0.08 -4.06 8.32
C SER A 239 0.99 -3.52 9.26
N TRP A 240 1.85 -4.39 9.78
CA TRP A 240 2.97 -3.99 10.62
C TRP A 240 4.13 -4.96 10.46
N SER A 241 5.29 -4.57 10.96
CA SER A 241 6.49 -5.41 10.97
C SER A 241 7.00 -5.63 12.38
N GLN A 242 7.63 -6.79 12.61
CA GLN A 242 8.31 -7.10 13.86
C GLN A 242 9.59 -7.88 13.55
N GLY A 243 10.76 -7.24 13.66
CA GLY A 243 12.03 -7.85 13.27
C GLY A 243 12.01 -8.24 11.78
N ALA A 244 12.37 -9.49 11.45
CA ALA A 244 12.35 -10.02 10.08
C ALA A 244 10.95 -10.48 9.58
N GLN A 245 9.89 -10.01 10.24
CA GLN A 245 8.52 -10.44 9.98
C GLN A 245 7.65 -9.28 9.50
N TRP A 246 6.79 -9.54 8.53
CA TRP A 246 5.64 -8.72 8.18
C TRP A 246 4.35 -9.42 8.55
N TRP A 247 3.35 -8.63 8.93
CA TRP A 247 2.05 -9.09 9.34
C TRP A 247 0.98 -8.37 8.55
N LEU A 248 0.01 -9.12 8.06
CA LEU A 248 -1.20 -8.61 7.45
C LEU A 248 -2.40 -9.21 8.17
N GLU A 249 -3.30 -8.33 8.61
CA GLU A 249 -4.51 -8.72 9.31
C GLU A 249 -5.73 -8.05 8.67
N TRP A 250 -6.81 -8.81 8.49
CA TRP A 250 -8.08 -8.32 7.95
C TRP A 250 -9.29 -9.10 8.51
N PRO A 251 -10.50 -8.55 8.45
CA PRO A 251 -11.75 -9.24 8.83
C PRO A 251 -12.06 -10.48 7.98
N ALA A 252 -12.76 -11.44 8.57
CA ALA A 252 -13.28 -12.60 7.87
C ALA A 252 -14.07 -12.24 6.61
N GLY A 253 -13.76 -12.91 5.49
CA GLY A 253 -14.50 -12.80 4.24
C GLY A 253 -13.67 -13.07 2.97
N LEU A 254 -12.38 -12.71 2.97
CA LEU A 254 -11.50 -12.96 1.82
C LEU A 254 -11.06 -14.42 1.70
N GLY A 255 -10.94 -15.10 2.85
CA GLY A 255 -10.41 -16.45 2.95
C GLY A 255 -8.89 -16.48 2.97
N LEU A 256 -8.33 -16.83 4.13
CA LEU A 256 -6.88 -16.91 4.37
C LEU A 256 -6.12 -17.71 3.31
N VAL A 257 -6.57 -18.93 2.99
CA VAL A 257 -5.92 -19.81 2.00
C VAL A 257 -5.96 -19.19 0.61
N ARG A 258 -7.07 -18.56 0.23
CA ARG A 258 -7.20 -17.90 -1.08
C ARG A 258 -6.20 -16.76 -1.23
N VAL A 259 -6.02 -15.95 -0.18
CA VAL A 259 -5.03 -14.85 -0.21
C VAL A 259 -3.61 -15.41 -0.27
N ALA A 260 -3.31 -16.46 0.51
CA ALA A 260 -2.02 -17.13 0.47
C ALA A 260 -1.70 -17.70 -0.92
N ASP A 261 -2.65 -18.41 -1.55
CA ASP A 261 -2.50 -18.95 -2.91
C ASP A 261 -2.23 -17.84 -3.93
N ARG A 262 -2.89 -16.68 -3.77
CA ARG A 262 -2.65 -15.51 -4.64
C ARG A 262 -1.26 -14.93 -4.40
N LEU A 263 -0.83 -14.80 -3.15
CA LEU A 263 0.51 -14.32 -2.82
C LEU A 263 1.59 -15.32 -3.24
N SER A 264 1.32 -16.61 -3.35
CA SER A 264 2.25 -17.63 -3.84
C SER A 264 2.17 -17.85 -5.36
N HIS A 265 1.31 -17.14 -6.07
CA HIS A 265 1.10 -17.35 -7.50
C HIS A 265 2.37 -17.05 -8.32
N GLY A 266 2.84 -18.00 -9.13
CA GLY A 266 4.15 -17.93 -9.79
C GLY A 266 4.39 -16.75 -10.75
N VAL A 267 3.33 -16.06 -11.20
CA VAL A 267 3.40 -14.90 -12.11
C VAL A 267 3.32 -13.54 -11.38
N PHE A 268 2.26 -13.28 -10.60
CA PHE A 268 2.03 -11.98 -9.93
C PHE A 268 2.12 -12.05 -8.40
N GLY A 269 2.34 -13.23 -7.82
CA GLY A 269 2.59 -13.40 -6.39
C GLY A 269 3.96 -12.87 -5.98
N LEU A 270 4.25 -12.98 -4.68
CA LEU A 270 5.53 -12.67 -4.07
C LEU A 270 6.63 -13.59 -4.65
N PRO A 271 7.75 -13.05 -5.14
CA PRO A 271 8.81 -13.85 -5.74
C PRO A 271 9.39 -14.87 -4.75
N GLY A 272 9.35 -16.15 -5.08
CA GLY A 272 9.93 -17.21 -4.25
C GLY A 272 9.17 -17.47 -2.95
N ALA A 273 7.92 -17.01 -2.84
CA ALA A 273 7.09 -17.30 -1.68
C ALA A 273 6.76 -18.79 -1.58
N VAL A 274 7.02 -19.36 -0.41
CA VAL A 274 6.65 -20.73 -0.06
C VAL A 274 5.91 -20.74 1.28
N GLU A 275 5.01 -21.69 1.46
CA GLU A 275 4.31 -21.83 2.74
C GLU A 275 5.31 -22.18 3.86
N ALA A 276 5.16 -21.50 5.00
CA ALA A 276 6.00 -21.65 6.17
C ALA A 276 5.13 -21.82 7.42
N PRO A 277 5.58 -22.59 8.43
CA PRO A 277 4.83 -22.75 9.68
C PRO A 277 4.54 -21.41 10.36
N ALA A 278 3.29 -21.18 10.76
CA ALA A 278 2.89 -20.00 11.51
C ALA A 278 2.85 -20.31 13.03
N SER A 279 3.75 -19.71 13.81
CA SER A 279 3.81 -19.92 15.26
C SER A 279 2.74 -19.16 16.06
N ALA A 280 1.99 -18.26 15.42
CA ALA A 280 1.12 -17.29 16.09
C ALA A 280 -0.36 -17.35 15.64
N GLY A 281 -0.76 -18.45 15.03
CA GLY A 281 -2.07 -18.57 14.37
C GLY A 281 -2.09 -17.86 13.01
N GLY A 282 -2.96 -18.31 12.11
CA GLY A 282 -2.97 -17.87 10.71
C GLY A 282 -2.09 -18.73 9.80
N LEU A 283 -1.61 -18.15 8.70
CA LEU A 283 -0.80 -18.82 7.67
C LEU A 283 0.49 -18.03 7.44
N GLY A 284 1.63 -18.72 7.39
CA GLY A 284 2.93 -18.12 7.14
C GLY A 284 3.41 -18.34 5.72
N LEU A 285 4.00 -17.33 5.10
CA LEU A 285 4.76 -17.46 3.86
C LEU A 285 6.21 -17.03 4.13
N SER A 286 7.20 -17.79 3.69
CA SER A 286 8.60 -17.33 3.67
C SER A 286 8.96 -16.79 2.28
N VAL A 287 9.70 -15.69 2.26
CA VAL A 287 10.26 -15.06 1.07
C VAL A 287 11.76 -14.89 1.30
N GLY A 288 12.54 -15.90 0.93
CA GLY A 288 13.94 -15.98 1.32
C GLY A 288 14.10 -16.13 2.84
N ALA A 289 14.72 -15.14 3.49
CA ALA A 289 14.90 -15.10 4.94
C ALA A 289 13.74 -14.40 5.69
N ASP A 290 12.88 -13.70 4.96
CA ASP A 290 11.80 -12.90 5.53
C ASP A 290 10.53 -13.74 5.69
N LEU A 291 9.71 -13.42 6.69
CA LEU A 291 8.45 -14.10 6.97
C LEU A 291 7.27 -13.15 6.83
N LEU A 292 6.21 -13.60 6.16
CA LEU A 292 4.91 -12.96 6.08
C LEU A 292 3.89 -13.78 6.85
N PHE A 293 3.27 -13.19 7.87
CA PHE A 293 2.14 -13.75 8.58
C PHE A 293 0.85 -13.15 8.08
N LEU A 294 -0.07 -14.03 7.69
CA LEU A 294 -1.41 -13.70 7.24
C LEU A 294 -2.41 -14.10 8.32
N ARG A 295 -3.28 -13.17 8.72
CA ARG A 295 -4.29 -13.40 9.74
C ARG A 295 -5.66 -12.89 9.31
N GLU A 296 -6.62 -13.78 9.34
CA GLU A 296 -8.03 -13.45 9.21
C GLU A 296 -8.64 -13.45 10.61
N VAL A 297 -9.30 -12.36 11.00
CA VAL A 297 -9.91 -12.17 12.33
C VAL A 297 -11.42 -12.08 12.24
N GLU A 298 -12.09 -12.17 13.38
CA GLU A 298 -13.53 -11.93 13.44
C GLU A 298 -13.85 -10.53 12.90
N GLY A 299 -14.84 -10.45 12.01
CA GLY A 299 -15.28 -9.20 11.43
C GLY A 299 -16.11 -8.36 12.39
N PRO A 300 -16.30 -7.06 12.09
CA PRO A 300 -17.14 -6.20 12.90
C PRO A 300 -18.60 -6.70 12.85
N ASP A 301 -19.27 -6.69 14.01
CA ASP A 301 -20.67 -7.09 14.12
C ASP A 301 -21.59 -6.07 13.43
N PRO A 302 -22.33 -6.48 12.37
CA PRO A 302 -23.26 -5.59 11.67
C PRO A 302 -24.33 -4.96 12.56
N ALA A 303 -24.66 -5.58 13.70
CA ALA A 303 -25.64 -5.04 14.64
C ALA A 303 -25.18 -3.72 15.28
N ASN A 304 -23.88 -3.42 15.26
CA ASN A 304 -23.31 -2.19 15.83
C ASN A 304 -23.21 -1.02 14.84
N GLU A 305 -23.53 -1.22 13.55
CA GLU A 305 -23.37 -0.18 12.52
C GLU A 305 -24.26 1.05 12.75
N GLU A 306 -25.51 0.86 13.15
CA GLU A 306 -26.43 1.99 13.40
C GLU A 306 -25.93 2.84 14.58
N ALA A 307 -25.51 2.18 15.67
CA ALA A 307 -24.93 2.87 16.82
C ALA A 307 -23.67 3.64 16.43
N LEU A 308 -22.77 3.03 15.65
CA LEU A 308 -21.55 3.66 15.17
C LEU A 308 -21.84 4.87 14.26
N ALA A 309 -22.77 4.74 13.31
CA ALA A 309 -23.13 5.80 12.39
C ALA A 309 -23.76 7.02 13.10
N SER A 310 -24.46 6.78 14.21
CA SER A 310 -25.08 7.82 15.04
C SER A 310 -24.13 8.45 16.06
N PHE A 311 -22.92 7.89 16.24
CA PHE A 311 -22.00 8.34 17.28
C PHE A 311 -21.37 9.69 16.92
N GLU A 312 -21.56 10.67 17.80
CA GLU A 312 -20.87 11.96 17.73
C GLU A 312 -19.46 11.82 18.31
N TRP A 313 -18.47 11.82 17.42
CA TRP A 313 -17.06 11.74 17.83
C TRP A 313 -16.59 13.05 18.47
N PRO A 314 -15.88 12.99 19.61
CA PRO A 314 -15.21 14.16 20.18
C PRO A 314 -14.28 14.84 19.17
N ASP A 315 -14.07 16.14 19.35
CA ASP A 315 -13.02 16.88 18.64
C ASP A 315 -11.67 16.14 18.79
N GLY A 316 -10.87 16.14 17.72
CA GLY A 316 -9.53 15.52 17.72
C GLY A 316 -9.54 14.02 17.46
N VAL A 317 -10.71 13.37 17.40
CA VAL A 317 -10.81 12.00 16.89
C VAL A 317 -10.76 11.98 15.36
N THR A 318 -11.41 12.94 14.70
CA THR A 318 -11.47 13.02 13.22
C THR A 318 -11.28 14.46 12.71
N GLY A 319 -10.77 14.62 11.49
CA GLY A 319 -10.67 15.93 10.82
C GLY A 319 -11.83 16.24 9.86
N TRP A 320 -12.89 15.42 9.82
CA TRP A 320 -13.91 15.45 8.76
C TRP A 320 -14.73 16.75 8.73
N ALA A 321 -14.95 17.38 9.89
CA ALA A 321 -15.69 18.64 9.98
C ALA A 321 -15.08 19.80 9.18
N ALA A 322 -13.80 19.72 8.79
CA ALA A 322 -13.14 20.77 8.02
C ALA A 322 -13.37 20.68 6.50
N ILE A 323 -13.91 19.57 6.01
CA ILE A 323 -14.01 19.27 4.57
C ILE A 323 -15.37 18.73 4.12
N MET A 324 -16.32 18.62 5.05
CA MET A 324 -17.74 18.41 4.77
C MET A 324 -18.46 19.76 4.66
#